data_AF-A0A931BAW1-F1
#
_entry.id   AF-A0A931BAW1-F1
#
_cell.length_a   1.000
_cell.length_b   1.000
_cell.length_c   1.000
_cell.angle_alpha   90.00
_cell.angle_beta   90.00
_cell.angle_gamma   90.00
#
_symmetry.space_group_name_H-M   'P 1'
#
loop_
_entity.id
_entity.type
_entity.pdbx_description
1 polymer ?
#
loop_
_entity_poly.entity_id
_entity_poly.type
_entity_poly.pdbx_seq_one_letter_code
_entity_poly.pdbx_strand_id
1 'polypeptide(L)'
;MPDTIPQTAPSGPSLNDFASFYLYGLTSQPYRQSSDLTKFGELYNLVIGNHGGLGLASTFHPYQLVNQAGITVWYAAYAQFYAQPNRLEMFAEMTVEKASFVVVPPASFGEFHLWPDTRLTADENPIFSRFIPFVIPFLVRKDPELLRWDAEFAAAEGDQSRLRPYLDAVNAAIKFVQPAPAFVLGFGEFDEQQPELLIDKFVNCRDMLL
;
A
#
# COMPACT_ATOMS: atom_id res chain seq x y z
N MET A 1 25.42 9.65 45.83
CA MET A 1 24.73 8.86 44.79
C MET A 1 24.39 9.83 43.68
N PRO A 2 24.89 9.68 42.44
CA PRO A 2 24.41 10.47 41.34
C PRO A 2 23.17 9.79 40.74
N ASP A 3 22.07 10.53 40.71
CA ASP A 3 20.85 10.15 39.99
C ASP A 3 21.15 10.19 38.48
N THR A 4 21.47 9.04 37.90
CA THR A 4 21.49 8.87 36.45
C THR A 4 20.05 8.89 35.95
N ILE A 5 19.67 9.99 35.28
CA ILE A 5 18.49 10.05 34.43
C ILE A 5 18.53 8.82 33.50
N PRO A 6 17.48 7.99 33.43
CA PRO A 6 17.46 6.87 32.50
C PRO A 6 17.67 7.42 31.10
N GLN A 7 18.77 7.03 30.44
CA GLN A 7 18.92 7.23 29.01
C GLN A 7 17.74 6.51 28.36
N THR A 8 16.76 7.27 27.87
CA THR A 8 15.72 6.73 27.01
C THR A 8 16.43 6.05 25.85
N ALA A 9 16.33 4.72 25.79
CA ALA A 9 16.87 3.95 24.69
C ALA A 9 16.38 4.56 23.38
N PRO A 10 17.20 4.61 22.32
CA PRO A 10 16.78 5.15 21.04
C PRO A 10 15.50 4.43 20.60
N SER A 11 14.38 5.14 20.63
CA SER A 11 13.15 4.70 19.99
C SER A 11 13.37 4.92 18.50
N GLY A 12 13.36 3.85 17.71
CA GLY A 12 13.33 3.98 16.24
C GLY A 12 12.17 4.86 15.76
N PRO A 13 12.09 5.16 14.46
CA PRO A 13 11.02 5.95 13.86
C PRO A 13 9.64 5.55 14.36
N SER A 14 8.82 6.57 14.62
CA SER A 14 7.40 6.43 14.95
C SER A 14 6.57 6.23 13.67
N LEU A 15 5.31 5.82 13.80
CA LEU A 15 4.40 5.73 12.65
C LEU A 15 4.22 7.08 11.93
N ASN A 16 4.34 8.21 12.64
CA ASN A 16 4.20 9.55 12.05
C ASN A 16 5.32 9.91 11.07
N ASP A 17 6.44 9.18 11.13
CA ASP A 17 7.56 9.31 10.19
C ASP A 17 7.29 8.58 8.86
N PHE A 18 6.12 7.97 8.71
CA PHE A 18 5.68 7.27 7.51
C PHE A 18 4.40 7.89 6.93
N ALA A 19 4.17 7.61 5.66
CA ALA A 19 2.93 7.87 4.95
C ALA A 19 2.36 6.55 4.42
N SER A 20 1.03 6.44 4.45
CA SER A 20 0.28 5.25 4.07
C SER A 20 -0.07 5.33 2.60
N PHE A 21 0.63 4.59 1.74
CA PHE A 21 0.39 4.57 0.30
C PHE A 21 -0.27 3.27 -0.16
N TYR A 22 -0.78 3.30 -1.39
CA TYR A 22 -1.29 2.12 -2.06
C TYR A 22 -1.26 2.22 -3.58
N LEU A 23 -1.10 1.06 -4.24
CA LEU A 23 -1.60 0.85 -5.59
C LEU A 23 -3.06 0.43 -5.53
N TYR A 24 -3.88 0.89 -6.48
CA TYR A 24 -5.28 0.46 -6.59
C TYR A 24 -5.61 0.06 -8.02
N GLY A 25 -6.54 -0.89 -8.17
CA GLY A 25 -6.85 -1.49 -9.46
C GLY A 25 -8.09 -2.38 -9.44
N LEU A 26 -8.36 -3.03 -10.57
CA LEU A 26 -9.51 -3.90 -10.76
C LEU A 26 -9.06 -5.33 -11.04
N THR A 27 -9.78 -6.30 -10.47
CA THR A 27 -9.48 -7.73 -10.59
C THR A 27 -10.77 -8.55 -10.56
N SER A 28 -10.64 -9.87 -10.66
CA SER A 28 -11.71 -10.84 -10.37
C SER A 28 -11.65 -11.40 -8.95
N GLN A 29 -10.55 -11.19 -8.21
CA GLN A 29 -10.40 -11.65 -6.82
C GLN A 29 -9.51 -10.68 -6.02
N PRO A 30 -10.08 -9.85 -5.12
CA PRO A 30 -9.36 -8.73 -4.52
C PRO A 30 -8.44 -9.13 -3.37
N TYR A 31 -8.80 -10.17 -2.62
CA TYR A 31 -7.99 -10.68 -1.52
C TYR A 31 -7.14 -11.87 -1.97
N ARG A 32 -5.82 -11.65 -2.03
CA ARG A 32 -4.82 -12.67 -2.36
C ARG A 32 -3.56 -12.42 -1.56
N GLN A 33 -2.97 -13.50 -1.06
CA GLN A 33 -1.66 -13.47 -0.40
C GLN A 33 -0.65 -14.20 -1.29
N SER A 34 0.60 -13.77 -1.23
CA SER A 34 1.72 -14.49 -1.83
C SER A 34 2.86 -14.60 -0.84
N SER A 35 3.52 -15.76 -0.81
CA SER A 35 4.73 -15.98 -0.01
C SER A 35 5.99 -15.44 -0.69
N ASP A 36 5.89 -14.91 -1.91
CA ASP A 36 7.02 -14.35 -2.65
C ASP A 36 7.30 -12.92 -2.21
N LEU A 37 7.98 -12.79 -1.06
CA LEU A 37 8.35 -11.50 -0.48
C LEU A 37 9.33 -10.72 -1.36
N THR A 38 10.16 -11.42 -2.14
CA THR A 38 11.09 -10.80 -3.09
C THR A 38 10.32 -10.04 -4.17
N LYS A 39 9.27 -10.65 -4.75
CA LYS A 39 8.41 -9.98 -5.73
C LYS A 39 7.65 -8.79 -5.15
N PHE A 40 7.23 -8.84 -3.89
CA PHE A 40 6.68 -7.66 -3.21
C PHE A 40 7.72 -6.55 -3.07
N GLY A 41 8.97 -6.88 -2.71
CA GLY A 41 10.06 -5.89 -2.64
C GLY A 41 10.39 -5.26 -4.01
N GLU A 42 10.39 -6.07 -5.08
CA GLU A 42 10.56 -5.57 -6.46
C GLU A 42 9.43 -4.61 -6.85
N LEU A 43 8.18 -4.98 -6.58
CA LEU A 43 7.00 -4.13 -6.83
C LEU A 43 7.07 -2.84 -6.01
N TYR A 44 7.42 -2.94 -4.72
CA TYR A 44 7.59 -1.79 -3.84
C TYR A 44 8.59 -0.81 -4.45
N ASN A 45 9.82 -1.26 -4.73
CA ASN A 45 10.88 -0.42 -5.31
C ASN A 45 10.51 0.16 -6.69
N LEU A 46 9.72 -0.56 -7.49
CA LEU A 46 9.23 -0.07 -8.78
C LEU A 46 8.26 1.12 -8.64
N VAL A 47 7.50 1.17 -7.55
CA VAL A 47 6.48 2.20 -7.32
C VAL A 47 7.03 3.37 -6.52
N ILE A 48 7.76 3.09 -5.45
CA ILE A 48 8.19 4.11 -4.50
C ILE A 48 9.60 4.64 -4.80
N GLY A 49 10.47 3.86 -5.43
CA GLY A 49 11.85 4.27 -5.75
C GLY A 49 12.82 4.13 -4.58
N ASN A 50 13.72 5.11 -4.43
CA ASN A 50 14.81 5.12 -3.44
C ASN A 50 14.31 5.54 -2.04
N HIS A 51 13.25 4.91 -1.55
CA HIS A 51 12.67 5.20 -0.23
C HIS A 51 12.62 3.94 0.62
N GLY A 52 12.96 4.07 1.89
CA GLY A 52 12.75 2.98 2.85
C GLY A 52 11.28 2.82 3.20
N GLY A 53 10.87 1.61 3.56
CA GLY A 53 9.55 1.38 4.14
C GLY A 53 9.12 -0.09 4.16
N LEU A 54 7.81 -0.30 4.26
CA LEU A 54 7.19 -1.59 4.50
C LEU A 54 6.13 -1.90 3.44
N GLY A 55 6.36 -2.96 2.67
CA GLY A 55 5.33 -3.60 1.86
C GLY A 55 4.50 -4.59 2.68
N LEU A 56 3.25 -4.79 2.27
CA LEU A 56 2.39 -5.83 2.83
C LEU A 56 2.23 -6.95 1.81
N ALA A 57 2.46 -8.19 2.24
CA ALA A 57 2.44 -9.38 1.38
C ALA A 57 1.01 -9.86 1.02
N SER A 58 0.11 -8.93 0.70
CA SER A 58 -1.27 -9.22 0.34
C SER A 58 -1.87 -8.11 -0.50
N THR A 59 -2.87 -8.46 -1.28
CA THR A 59 -3.84 -7.52 -1.82
C THR A 59 -5.11 -7.57 -1.00
N PHE A 60 -5.84 -6.47 -1.01
CA PHE A 60 -7.07 -6.28 -0.24
C PHE A 60 -8.13 -5.64 -1.10
N HIS A 61 -9.38 -5.90 -0.82
CA HIS A 61 -10.43 -4.97 -1.19
C HIS A 61 -10.38 -3.73 -0.28
N PRO A 62 -10.84 -2.53 -0.72
CA PRO A 62 -10.92 -1.34 0.14
C PRO A 62 -11.54 -1.59 1.53
N TYR A 63 -12.69 -2.28 1.58
CA TYR A 63 -13.36 -2.70 2.83
C TYR A 63 -12.60 -3.73 3.69
N GLN A 64 -11.36 -4.07 3.36
CA GLN A 64 -10.48 -4.90 4.19
C GLN A 64 -9.28 -4.10 4.70
N LEU A 65 -9.16 -2.81 4.38
CA LEU A 65 -8.02 -1.98 4.79
C LEU A 65 -8.14 -1.50 6.24
N VAL A 66 -9.36 -1.47 6.77
CA VAL A 66 -9.68 -1.11 8.16
C VAL A 66 -10.50 -2.25 8.75
N ASN A 67 -10.05 -2.84 9.84
CA ASN A 67 -10.77 -3.94 10.49
C ASN A 67 -11.91 -3.43 11.39
N GLN A 68 -12.69 -4.35 11.98
CA GLN A 68 -13.82 -4.02 12.85
C GLN A 68 -13.44 -3.21 14.10
N ALA A 69 -12.18 -3.23 14.52
CA ALA A 69 -11.67 -2.45 15.64
C ALA A 69 -11.19 -1.05 15.24
N GLY A 70 -11.34 -0.67 13.96
CA GLY A 70 -10.85 0.60 13.42
C GLY A 70 -9.34 0.62 13.16
N ILE A 71 -8.66 -0.54 13.20
CA ILE A 71 -7.22 -0.63 12.97
C ILE A 71 -6.95 -0.78 11.48
N THR A 72 -6.03 0.02 10.95
CA THR A 72 -5.65 -0.02 9.54
C THR A 72 -4.57 -1.07 9.27
N VAL A 73 -4.54 -1.60 8.03
CA VAL A 73 -3.51 -2.56 7.59
C VAL A 73 -2.10 -1.98 7.73
N TRP A 74 -1.94 -0.67 7.48
CA TRP A 74 -0.68 0.06 7.64
C TRP A 74 -0.23 0.08 9.11
N TYR A 75 -1.12 0.43 10.04
CA TYR A 75 -0.80 0.39 11.47
C TYR A 75 -0.37 -1.02 11.91
N ALA A 76 -1.10 -2.04 11.48
CA ALA A 76 -0.79 -3.43 11.82
C ALA A 76 0.60 -3.85 11.29
N ALA A 77 0.93 -3.45 10.06
CA ALA A 77 2.24 -3.70 9.45
C ALA A 77 3.37 -3.02 10.24
N TYR A 78 3.19 -1.75 10.61
CA TYR A 78 4.15 -1.03 11.44
C TYR A 78 4.33 -1.70 12.81
N ALA A 79 3.24 -2.05 13.49
CA ALA A 79 3.29 -2.70 14.80
C ALA A 79 4.03 -4.05 14.74
N GLN A 80 3.80 -4.85 13.70
CA GLN A 80 4.49 -6.12 13.48
C GLN A 80 5.98 -5.94 13.20
N PHE A 81 6.35 -4.91 12.44
CA PHE A 81 7.75 -4.57 12.19
C PHE A 81 8.43 -4.04 13.47
N TYR A 82 7.74 -3.20 14.22
CA TYR A 82 8.22 -2.66 15.49
C TYR A 82 8.39 -3.74 16.56
N ALA A 83 7.66 -4.86 16.48
CA ALA A 83 7.80 -5.98 17.38
C ALA A 83 9.05 -6.84 17.12
N GLN A 84 9.80 -6.63 16.02
CA GLN A 84 10.99 -7.41 15.70
C GLN A 84 12.12 -7.21 16.73
N PRO A 85 12.84 -8.26 17.14
CA PRO A 85 13.93 -8.15 18.10
C PRO A 85 15.05 -7.19 17.66
N ASN A 86 15.37 -7.17 16.36
CA ASN A 86 16.40 -6.35 15.74
C ASN A 86 15.85 -5.06 15.11
N ARG A 87 14.67 -4.58 15.53
CA ARG A 87 13.99 -3.42 14.93
C ARG A 87 14.87 -2.18 14.75
N LEU A 88 15.79 -1.90 15.67
CA LEU A 88 16.64 -0.71 15.61
C LEU A 88 17.61 -0.77 14.43
N GLU A 89 18.18 -1.94 14.16
CA GLU A 89 19.05 -2.18 12.99
C GLU A 89 18.23 -2.08 11.71
N MET A 90 17.06 -2.72 11.67
CA MET A 90 16.19 -2.68 10.49
C MET A 90 15.69 -1.25 10.18
N PHE A 91 15.36 -0.46 11.20
CA PHE A 91 15.02 0.96 11.01
C PHE A 91 16.21 1.80 10.56
N ALA A 92 17.43 1.47 10.99
CA ALA A 92 18.64 2.13 10.52
C ALA A 92 18.89 1.83 9.04
N GLU A 93 18.78 0.57 8.62
CA GLU A 93 18.87 0.16 7.21
C GLU A 93 17.78 0.85 6.36
N MET A 94 16.54 0.89 6.84
CA MET A 94 15.44 1.60 6.18
C MET A 94 15.74 3.10 6.02
N THR A 95 16.44 3.69 6.98
CA THR A 95 16.72 5.14 6.99
C THR A 95 17.90 5.50 6.11
N VAL A 96 18.99 4.75 6.23
CA VAL A 96 20.30 5.04 5.62
C VAL A 96 20.39 4.41 4.24
N GLU A 97 20.10 3.12 4.14
CA GLU A 97 20.20 2.34 2.89
C GLU A 97 18.91 2.39 2.07
N LYS A 98 17.89 3.10 2.57
CA LYS A 98 16.55 3.13 1.98
C LYS A 98 15.97 1.71 1.78
N ALA A 99 16.31 0.81 2.71
CA ALA A 99 15.90 -0.57 2.63
C ALA A 99 14.38 -0.73 2.78
N SER A 100 13.85 -1.70 2.03
CA SER A 100 12.43 -2.02 1.98
C SER A 100 12.22 -3.40 2.58
N PHE A 101 11.29 -3.51 3.52
CA PHE A 101 10.93 -4.78 4.13
C PHE A 101 9.51 -5.16 3.77
N VAL A 102 9.16 -6.43 3.93
CA VAL A 102 7.81 -6.92 3.65
C VAL A 102 7.31 -7.70 4.84
N VAL A 103 6.07 -7.44 5.25
CA VAL A 103 5.39 -8.17 6.32
C VAL A 103 4.14 -8.86 5.80
N VAL A 104 3.82 -10.02 6.39
CA VAL A 104 2.54 -10.70 6.14
C VAL A 104 1.49 -10.07 7.04
N PRO A 105 0.38 -9.54 6.49
CA PRO A 105 -0.66 -8.91 7.31
C PRO A 105 -1.36 -9.92 8.23
N PRO A 106 -1.88 -9.49 9.39
CA PRO A 106 -2.67 -10.35 10.26
C PRO A 106 -3.92 -10.91 9.55
N ALA A 107 -4.31 -12.13 9.92
CA ALA A 107 -5.49 -12.80 9.37
C ALA A 107 -6.81 -12.04 9.62
N SER A 108 -6.85 -11.14 10.61
CA SER A 108 -8.00 -10.29 10.93
C SER A 108 -8.42 -9.37 9.78
N PHE A 109 -7.58 -9.17 8.76
CA PHE A 109 -7.90 -8.41 7.56
C PHE A 109 -8.42 -9.28 6.40
N GLY A 110 -8.61 -10.59 6.63
CA GLY A 110 -9.19 -11.49 5.64
C GLY A 110 -10.71 -11.29 5.45
N GLU A 111 -11.38 -10.71 6.43
CA GLU A 111 -12.82 -10.46 6.39
C GLU A 111 -13.16 -9.06 5.91
N PHE A 112 -14.31 -8.93 5.23
CA PHE A 112 -14.86 -7.63 4.87
C PHE A 112 -15.40 -6.89 6.08
N HIS A 113 -15.02 -5.62 6.19
CA HIS A 113 -15.63 -4.64 7.06
C HIS A 113 -16.17 -3.49 6.21
N LEU A 114 -17.47 -3.55 5.88
CA LEU A 114 -18.12 -2.49 5.12
C LEU A 114 -18.05 -1.18 5.88
N TRP A 115 -17.56 -0.15 5.21
CA TRP A 115 -17.59 1.22 5.70
C TRP A 115 -18.99 1.81 5.53
N PRO A 116 -19.30 2.97 6.14
CA PRO A 116 -20.56 3.66 5.89
C PRO A 116 -20.79 3.98 4.40
N ASP A 117 -19.71 4.19 3.64
CA ASP A 117 -19.76 4.32 2.18
C ASP A 117 -19.72 2.94 1.51
N THR A 118 -20.88 2.50 1.02
CA THR A 118 -21.12 1.17 0.43
C THR A 118 -21.07 1.15 -1.09
N ARG A 119 -20.59 2.22 -1.76
CA ARG A 119 -20.64 2.35 -3.22
C ARG A 119 -19.83 1.29 -3.98
N LEU A 120 -18.88 0.60 -3.36
CA LEU A 120 -18.15 -0.49 -4.03
C LEU A 120 -18.85 -1.85 -3.96
N THR A 121 -19.97 -1.94 -3.26
CA THR A 121 -20.77 -3.17 -3.21
C THR A 121 -21.49 -3.41 -4.54
N ALA A 122 -21.69 -4.68 -4.87
CA ALA A 122 -22.44 -5.07 -6.06
C ALA A 122 -23.93 -4.66 -5.99
N ASP A 123 -24.48 -4.52 -4.78
CA ASP A 123 -25.87 -4.10 -4.56
C ASP A 123 -26.07 -2.64 -4.99
N GLU A 124 -25.10 -1.76 -4.71
CA GLU A 124 -25.16 -0.35 -5.13
C GLU A 124 -24.64 -0.11 -6.54
N ASN A 125 -23.55 -0.79 -6.92
CA ASN A 125 -22.92 -0.66 -8.24
C ASN A 125 -22.61 -2.06 -8.81
N PRO A 126 -23.55 -2.66 -9.56
CA PRO A 126 -23.42 -4.04 -10.08
C PRO A 126 -22.17 -4.30 -10.91
N ILE A 127 -21.58 -3.27 -11.53
CA ILE A 127 -20.35 -3.37 -12.32
C ILE A 127 -19.16 -3.88 -11.49
N PHE A 128 -19.12 -3.59 -10.18
CA PHE A 128 -18.08 -4.05 -9.27
C PHE A 128 -18.23 -5.52 -8.86
N SER A 129 -19.29 -6.22 -9.30
CA SER A 129 -19.34 -7.69 -9.24
C SER A 129 -18.41 -8.35 -10.27
N ARG A 130 -18.10 -7.64 -11.37
CA ARG A 130 -17.24 -8.12 -12.45
C ARG A 130 -15.83 -7.52 -12.38
N PHE A 131 -15.76 -6.23 -12.08
CA PHE A 131 -14.50 -5.50 -11.92
C PHE A 131 -14.30 -5.19 -10.45
N ILE A 132 -13.79 -6.15 -9.69
CA ILE A 132 -13.71 -6.05 -8.24
C ILE A 132 -12.53 -5.15 -7.85
N PRO A 133 -12.72 -4.10 -7.02
CA PRO A 133 -11.65 -3.25 -6.53
C PRO A 133 -10.60 -4.02 -5.71
N PHE A 134 -9.32 -3.78 -5.98
CA PHE A 134 -8.23 -4.23 -5.12
C PHE A 134 -7.24 -3.10 -4.83
N VAL A 135 -6.50 -3.29 -3.74
CA VAL A 135 -5.50 -2.38 -3.20
C VAL A 135 -4.28 -3.17 -2.75
N ILE A 136 -3.09 -2.66 -3.03
CA ILE A 136 -1.81 -3.17 -2.52
C ILE A 136 -1.21 -2.06 -1.64
N PRO A 137 -1.24 -2.20 -0.31
CA PRO A 137 -0.81 -1.16 0.61
C PRO A 137 0.70 -1.20 0.86
N PHE A 138 1.25 -0.02 1.14
CA PHE A 138 2.66 0.25 1.42
C PHE A 138 2.76 1.33 2.51
N LEU A 139 3.69 1.18 3.45
CA LEU A 139 4.14 2.29 4.30
C LEU A 139 5.46 2.80 3.75
N VAL A 140 5.54 4.09 3.44
CA VAL A 140 6.76 4.71 2.94
C VAL A 140 7.27 5.70 3.97
N ARG A 141 8.56 5.62 4.29
CA ARG A 141 9.20 6.59 5.19
C ARG A 141 9.22 7.95 4.49
N LYS A 142 8.78 9.00 5.20
CA LYS A 142 8.76 10.35 4.66
C LYS A 142 10.17 10.82 4.33
N ASP A 143 10.34 11.33 3.12
CA ASP A 143 11.61 11.81 2.57
C ASP A 143 11.31 12.96 1.59
N PRO A 144 12.19 13.96 1.45
CA PRO A 144 12.01 15.04 0.46
C PRO A 144 12.08 14.59 -1.00
N GLU A 145 12.67 13.43 -1.32
CA GLU A 145 12.70 12.92 -2.69
C GLU A 145 11.29 12.56 -3.20
N LEU A 146 11.05 12.72 -4.50
CA LEU A 146 9.80 12.24 -5.10
C LEU A 146 9.77 10.71 -5.07
N LEU A 147 8.57 10.15 -4.90
CA LEU A 147 8.37 8.73 -5.18
C LEU A 147 8.60 8.48 -6.66
N ARG A 148 9.04 7.26 -7.00
CA ARG A 148 9.25 6.89 -8.40
C ARG A 148 7.98 7.09 -9.24
N TRP A 149 6.82 6.73 -8.71
CA TRP A 149 5.53 6.97 -9.37
C TRP A 149 5.39 8.45 -9.79
N ASP A 150 5.58 9.37 -8.87
CA ASP A 150 5.44 10.81 -9.14
C ASP A 150 6.51 11.33 -10.10
N ALA A 151 7.75 10.84 -9.97
CA ALA A 151 8.84 11.20 -10.86
C ALA A 151 8.59 10.76 -12.32
N GLU A 152 8.06 9.55 -12.53
CA GLU A 152 7.73 9.02 -13.87
C GLU A 152 6.59 9.85 -14.50
N PHE A 153 5.56 10.21 -13.73
CA PHE A 153 4.47 11.09 -14.20
C PHE A 153 4.97 12.51 -14.52
N ALA A 154 5.86 13.07 -13.70
CA ALA A 154 6.47 14.38 -13.95
C ALA A 154 7.34 14.36 -15.22
N ALA A 155 8.17 13.33 -15.40
CA ALA A 155 9.05 13.17 -16.55
C ALA A 155 8.30 12.96 -17.88
N ALA A 156 7.07 12.46 -17.81
CA ALA A 156 6.23 12.29 -18.99
C ALA A 156 5.59 13.60 -19.48
N GLU A 157 5.53 14.66 -18.66
CA GLU A 157 4.99 15.98 -19.02
C GLU A 157 3.59 15.91 -19.67
N GLY A 158 2.76 14.94 -19.25
CA GLY A 158 1.41 14.72 -19.80
C GLY A 158 1.37 13.86 -21.08
N ASP A 159 2.50 13.44 -21.63
CA ASP A 159 2.57 12.50 -22.76
C ASP A 159 2.36 11.05 -22.28
N GLN A 160 1.15 10.54 -22.49
CA GLN A 160 0.78 9.17 -22.12
C GLN A 160 1.65 8.10 -22.80
N SER A 161 2.21 8.37 -23.98
CA SER A 161 3.06 7.40 -24.67
C SER A 161 4.38 7.15 -23.93
N ARG A 162 4.88 8.16 -23.20
CA ARG A 162 6.07 8.08 -22.34
C ARG A 162 5.81 7.35 -21.03
N LEU A 163 4.58 7.47 -20.48
CA LEU A 163 4.17 6.74 -19.28
C LEU A 163 3.93 5.25 -19.54
N ARG A 164 3.54 4.92 -20.77
CA ARG A 164 3.06 3.57 -21.10
C ARG A 164 4.02 2.45 -20.69
N PRO A 165 5.33 2.51 -20.96
CA PRO A 165 6.27 1.47 -20.54
C PRO A 165 6.33 1.28 -19.02
N TYR A 166 6.28 2.37 -18.25
CA TYR A 166 6.27 2.31 -16.79
C TYR A 166 4.99 1.66 -16.26
N LEU A 167 3.82 2.09 -16.76
CA LEU A 167 2.53 1.50 -16.36
C LEU A 167 2.43 0.02 -16.76
N ASP A 168 2.95 -0.37 -17.92
CA ASP A 168 3.01 -1.77 -18.34
C ASP A 168 3.95 -2.59 -17.44
N ALA A 169 5.08 -2.02 -17.00
CA ALA A 169 5.98 -2.66 -16.04
C ALA A 169 5.32 -2.85 -14.67
N VAL A 170 4.59 -1.85 -14.15
CA VAL A 170 3.83 -1.98 -12.89
C VAL A 170 2.75 -3.05 -13.02
N ASN A 171 1.98 -3.05 -14.12
CA ASN A 171 0.96 -4.06 -14.38
C ASN A 171 1.55 -5.48 -14.53
N ALA A 172 2.75 -5.61 -15.09
CA ALA A 172 3.45 -6.89 -15.14
C ALA A 172 3.93 -7.32 -13.75
N ALA A 173 4.45 -6.39 -12.96
CA ALA A 173 4.99 -6.65 -11.63
C ALA A 173 3.95 -7.10 -10.61
N ILE A 174 2.65 -6.77 -10.78
CA ILE A 174 1.62 -7.26 -9.85
C ILE A 174 1.17 -8.70 -10.13
N LYS A 175 1.52 -9.30 -11.29
CA LYS A 175 0.93 -10.57 -11.74
C LYS A 175 1.20 -11.77 -10.83
N PHE A 176 2.26 -11.72 -10.04
CA PHE A 176 2.58 -12.79 -9.08
C PHE A 176 1.55 -12.90 -7.95
N VAL A 177 0.89 -11.80 -7.59
CA VAL A 177 -0.17 -11.76 -6.55
C VAL A 177 -1.55 -11.51 -7.14
N GLN A 178 -1.64 -10.79 -8.25
CA GLN A 178 -2.89 -10.49 -8.98
C GLN A 178 -2.78 -10.96 -10.44
N PRO A 179 -2.98 -12.26 -10.71
CA PRO A 179 -2.93 -12.79 -12.06
C PRO A 179 -4.08 -12.23 -12.91
N ALA A 180 -3.91 -12.32 -14.24
CA ALA A 180 -4.93 -11.86 -15.17
C ALA A 180 -6.30 -12.56 -14.93
N PRO A 181 -7.43 -11.85 -15.07
CA PRO A 181 -7.54 -10.45 -15.46
C PRO A 181 -7.43 -9.51 -14.25
N ALA A 182 -6.32 -8.77 -14.15
CA ALA A 182 -6.11 -7.73 -13.16
C ALA A 182 -5.27 -6.60 -13.76
N PHE A 183 -5.54 -5.36 -13.36
CA PHE A 183 -4.77 -4.20 -13.78
C PHE A 183 -4.82 -3.06 -12.75
N VAL A 184 -3.76 -2.27 -12.72
CA VAL A 184 -3.62 -1.07 -11.89
C VAL A 184 -4.31 0.11 -12.56
N LEU A 185 -5.12 0.83 -11.78
CA LEU A 185 -5.72 2.11 -12.14
C LEU A 185 -4.85 3.29 -11.71
N GLY A 186 -4.14 3.17 -10.59
CA GLY A 186 -3.25 4.21 -10.12
C GLY A 186 -2.58 3.91 -8.79
N PHE A 187 -2.01 4.98 -8.22
CA PHE A 187 -1.34 5.03 -6.94
C PHE A 187 -1.90 6.20 -6.12
N GLY A 188 -1.90 6.09 -4.80
CA GLY A 188 -2.39 7.16 -3.93
C GLY A 188 -1.96 7.00 -2.48
N GLU A 189 -2.14 8.08 -1.72
CA GLU A 189 -2.00 8.10 -0.27
C GLU A 189 -3.37 7.86 0.39
N PHE A 190 -3.39 7.10 1.47
CA PHE A 190 -4.55 6.78 2.27
C PHE A 190 -4.68 7.77 3.42
N ASP A 191 -5.78 8.51 3.42
CA ASP A 191 -6.17 9.36 4.54
C ASP A 191 -7.12 8.57 5.45
N GLU A 192 -6.66 8.23 6.66
CA GLU A 192 -7.48 7.52 7.65
C GLU A 192 -8.68 8.36 8.12
N GLN A 193 -8.64 9.69 7.97
CA GLN A 193 -9.74 10.58 8.32
C GLN A 193 -10.78 10.69 7.19
N GLN A 194 -10.39 10.35 5.96
CA GLN A 194 -11.23 10.43 4.76
C GLN A 194 -11.09 9.16 3.89
N PRO A 195 -11.38 7.96 4.42
CA PRO A 195 -11.23 6.71 3.69
C PRO A 195 -12.11 6.66 2.42
N GLU A 196 -13.20 7.42 2.37
CA GLU A 196 -14.06 7.59 1.20
C GLU A 196 -13.34 8.13 -0.05
N LEU A 197 -12.22 8.84 0.10
CA LEU A 197 -11.44 9.31 -1.05
C LEU A 197 -10.88 8.16 -1.89
N LEU A 198 -10.62 7.00 -1.26
CA LEU A 198 -10.27 5.78 -2.00
C LEU A 198 -11.47 5.26 -2.80
N ILE A 199 -12.68 5.32 -2.23
CA ILE A 199 -13.91 4.88 -2.90
C ILE A 199 -14.17 5.75 -4.14
N ASP A 200 -14.01 7.07 -4.01
CA ASP A 200 -14.16 8.01 -5.11
C ASP A 200 -13.24 7.69 -6.29
N LYS A 201 -12.00 7.24 -6.04
CA LYS A 201 -11.07 6.84 -7.10
C LYS A 201 -11.63 5.70 -7.97
N PHE A 202 -12.32 4.73 -7.37
CA PHE A 202 -12.95 3.64 -8.13
C PHE A 202 -14.26 4.07 -8.80
N VAL A 203 -15.11 4.82 -8.08
CA VAL A 203 -16.39 5.30 -8.61
C VAL A 203 -16.17 6.23 -9.82
N ASN A 204 -15.14 7.08 -9.80
CA ASN A 204 -14.78 7.95 -10.92
C ASN A 204 -14.30 7.17 -12.15
N CYS A 205 -13.84 5.93 -12.00
CA CYS A 205 -13.50 5.07 -13.12
C CYS A 205 -14.69 4.28 -13.67
N ARG A 206 -15.83 4.27 -12.96
CA ARG A 206 -17.00 3.42 -13.27
C ARG A 206 -17.50 3.60 -14.69
N ASP A 207 -17.61 4.84 -15.15
CA ASP A 207 -18.19 5.14 -16.46
C ASP A 207 -17.29 4.67 -17.62
N MET A 208 -16.00 4.40 -17.36
CA MET A 208 -15.08 3.79 -18.34
C MET A 208 -15.23 2.26 -18.42
N LEU A 209 -15.97 1.63 -17.50
CA LEU A 209 -16.15 0.18 -17.39
C LEU A 209 -17.48 -0.31 -17.99
N LEU A 210 -18.38 0.62 -18.33
CA LEU A 210 -19.69 0.37 -18.95
C LEU A 210 -19.56 0.21 -20.47
#